data_AF-A0ABD0PMV2-F1
#
_entry.id   AF-A0ABD0PMV2-F1
#
_cell.length_a   1.000
_cell.length_b   1.000
_cell.length_c   1.000
_cell.angle_alpha   90.00
_cell.angle_beta   90.00
_cell.angle_gamma   90.00
#
_symmetry.space_group_name_H-M   'P 1'
#
loop_
_entity.id
_entity.type
_entity.pdbx_description
1 polymer ?
#
loop_
_entity_poly.entity_id
_entity_poly.type
_entity_poly.pdbx_seq_one_letter_code
_entity_poly.pdbx_strand_id
1 'polypeptide(L)' 'AQSERDFLNTWDLSQMRPVLCTPQDQRRELVFRGRLAPGHYVIIPSTSETSQEGHFLLRVLTEKANITT' A
#
# COMPACT_ATOMS: atom_id res chain seq x y z
N ALA A 1 -9.43 18.69 20.74
CA ALA A 1 -8.26 19.13 19.95
C ALA A 1 -7.23 18.01 19.98
N GLN A 2 -6.41 17.88 18.92
CA GLN A 2 -5.48 16.78 18.61
C GLN A 2 -6.10 15.53 17.97
N SER A 3 -5.90 15.44 16.66
CA SER A 3 -5.48 14.22 15.99
C SER A 3 -4.51 14.70 14.92
N GLU A 4 -3.32 15.11 15.36
CA GLU A 4 -2.16 15.09 14.46
C GLU A 4 -2.16 13.70 13.84
N ARG A 5 -2.28 13.62 12.52
CA ARG A 5 -2.15 12.34 11.82
C ARG A 5 -0.77 11.82 12.22
N ASP A 6 -0.72 10.67 12.88
CA ASP A 6 0.54 9.98 13.20
C ASP A 6 1.22 9.61 11.88
N PHE A 7 1.98 10.55 11.32
CA PHE A 7 2.71 10.35 10.09
C PHE A 7 3.92 9.48 10.43
N LEU A 8 3.92 8.25 9.92
CA LEU A 8 5.09 7.39 9.97
C LEU A 8 6.21 8.04 9.17
N ASN A 9 7.37 8.21 9.78
CA ASN A 9 8.56 8.70 9.10
C ASN A 9 9.32 7.53 8.43
N THR A 10 10.37 7.85 7.67
CA THR A 10 11.18 6.84 6.96
C THR A 10 11.77 5.78 7.89
N TRP A 11 12.17 6.18 9.10
CA TRP A 11 12.71 5.26 10.10
C TRP A 11 11.62 4.32 10.64
N ASP A 12 10.43 4.83 10.93
CA ASP A 12 9.31 4.00 11.38
C ASP A 12 9.00 2.92 10.33
N LEU A 13 8.97 3.30 9.05
CA LEU A 13 8.73 2.37 7.93
C LEU A 13 9.87 1.36 7.75
N SER A 14 11.13 1.74 7.97
CA SER A 14 12.27 0.82 7.80
C SER A 14 12.27 -0.31 8.84
N GLN A 15 11.69 -0.06 10.01
CA GLN A 15 11.59 -1.06 11.09
C GLN A 15 10.37 -1.98 10.93
N MET A 16 9.44 -1.65 10.03
CA MET A 16 8.24 -2.45 9.79
C MET A 16 8.47 -3.55 8.75
N ARG A 17 7.92 -4.74 9.01
CA ARG A 17 7.87 -5.80 8.00
C ARG A 17 6.65 -5.61 7.10
N PRO A 18 6.80 -5.60 5.77
CA PRO A 18 5.66 -5.56 4.86
C PRO A 18 4.73 -6.74 5.12
N VAL A 19 3.43 -6.45 5.27
CA VAL A 19 2.39 -7.50 5.37
C VAL A 19 2.25 -8.23 4.04
N LEU A 20 2.42 -7.51 2.93
CA LEU A 20 2.33 -8.01 1.57
C LEU A 20 3.40 -7.35 0.71
N CYS A 21 4.03 -8.14 -0.16
CA CYS A 21 4.89 -7.68 -1.24
C CYS A 21 4.45 -8.37 -2.54
N THR A 22 4.27 -7.60 -3.61
CA THR A 22 4.03 -8.14 -4.94
C THR A 22 5.38 -8.37 -5.65
N PRO A 23 5.51 -9.41 -6.48
CA PRO A 23 6.70 -9.58 -7.30
C PRO A 23 6.88 -8.37 -8.22
N GLN A 24 8.13 -8.06 -8.53
CA GLN A 24 8.46 -7.07 -9.55
C GLN A 24 8.03 -7.63 -10.91
N ASP A 25 7.26 -6.86 -11.66
CA ASP A 25 6.76 -7.21 -12.99
C ASP A 25 6.97 -6.01 -13.93
N GLN A 26 7.38 -6.27 -15.17
CA GLN A 26 7.57 -5.24 -16.20
C GLN A 26 6.29 -4.93 -16.97
N ARG A 27 5.16 -5.55 -16.59
CA ARG A 27 3.84 -5.22 -17.16
C ARG A 27 3.44 -3.79 -16.81
N ARG A 28 2.65 -3.19 -17.71
CA ARG A 28 2.07 -1.85 -17.54
C ARG A 28 1.16 -1.74 -16.30
N GLU A 29 0.51 -2.83 -15.92
CA GLU A 29 -0.42 -2.88 -14.78
C GLU A 29 -0.14 -4.12 -13.95
N LEU A 30 -0.03 -3.93 -12.64
CA LEU A 30 0.04 -5.00 -11.65
C LEU A 30 -1.25 -5.00 -10.84
N VAL A 31 -1.94 -6.14 -10.85
CA VAL A 31 -3.20 -6.32 -10.12
C VAL A 31 -2.99 -7.32 -8.99
N PHE A 32 -3.26 -6.88 -7.76
CA PHE A 32 -3.32 -7.75 -6.60
C PHE A 32 -4.77 -7.90 -6.14
N ARG A 33 -5.22 -9.14 -5.96
CA ARG A 33 -6.51 -9.46 -5.36
C ARG A 33 -6.29 -10.34 -4.14
N GLY A 34 -6.66 -9.85 -2.97
CA GLY A 34 -6.47 -10.55 -1.71
C GLY A 34 -7.39 -10.02 -0.62
N ARG A 35 -7.17 -10.50 0.60
CA ARG A 35 -7.87 -10.07 1.80
C ARG A 35 -6.87 -9.68 2.86
N LEU A 36 -7.17 -8.62 3.59
CA LEU A 36 -6.44 -8.17 4.75
C LEU A 36 -7.39 -8.16 5.94
N ALA A 37 -6.86 -8.33 7.14
CA ALA A 37 -7.63 -8.08 8.35
C ALA A 37 -8.08 -6.61 8.38
N PRO A 38 -9.15 -6.25 9.10
CA PRO A 38 -9.48 -4.85 9.33
C PRO A 38 -8.32 -4.10 9.99
N GLY A 39 -7.93 -2.95 9.45
CA GLY A 39 -6.82 -2.16 9.97
C GLY A 39 -6.43 -0.99 9.06
N HIS A 40 -5.44 -0.21 9.49
CA HIS A 40 -4.84 0.86 8.69
C HIS A 40 -3.59 0.34 7.99
N TYR A 41 -3.53 0.53 6.67
CA TYR A 41 -2.43 0.03 5.84
C TYR A 41 -1.82 1.17 5.02
N VAL A 42 -0.51 1.09 4.82
CA VAL A 42 0.24 1.96 3.91
C VAL A 42 0.56 1.18 2.64
N ILE A 43 0.30 1.78 1.47
CA ILE A 43 0.70 1.24 0.18
C ILE A 43 1.92 2.04 -0.30
N ILE A 44 3.02 1.35 -0.56
CA ILE A 44 4.26 1.95 -1.09
C ILE A 44 4.43 1.47 -2.54
N PRO A 45 4.00 2.26 -3.55
CA PRO A 45 4.32 1.96 -4.94
C PRO A 45 5.80 2.27 -5.22
N SER A 46 6.49 1.36 -5.90
CA SER A 46 7.89 1.53 -6.27
C SER A 46 8.19 0.94 -7.65
N THR A 47 9.27 1.42 -8.26
CA THR A 47 9.92 0.80 -9.41
C THR A 47 10.82 -0.35 -8.96
N SER A 48 11.26 -1.18 -9.92
CA SER A 48 12.18 -2.30 -9.64
C SER A 48 13.60 -1.84 -9.32
N GLU A 49 14.02 -0.73 -9.91
CA GLU A 49 15.34 -0.14 -9.71
C GLU A 49 15.21 1.22 -9.02
N THR A 50 16.22 1.55 -8.22
CA THR A 50 16.34 2.86 -7.57
C THR A 50 16.51 3.97 -8.60
N SER A 51 16.00 5.16 -8.29
CA SER A 51 16.15 6.37 -9.11
C SER A 51 15.53 6.30 -10.51
N GLN A 52 14.67 5.31 -10.76
CA GLN A 52 13.82 5.30 -11.94
C GLN A 52 12.59 6.18 -11.69
N GLU A 53 12.38 7.15 -12.55
CA GLU A 53 11.19 7.99 -12.54
C GLU A 53 10.07 7.34 -13.38
N GLY A 54 8.83 7.52 -12.96
CA GLY A 54 7.69 6.99 -13.67
C GLY A 54 6.38 7.61 -13.22
N HIS A 55 5.43 7.69 -14.14
CA HIS A 55 4.06 8.07 -13.84
C HIS A 55 3.22 6.82 -13.60
N PHE A 56 2.42 6.82 -12.54
CA PHE A 56 1.56 5.69 -12.21
C PHE A 56 0.16 6.16 -11.79
N LEU A 57 -0.78 5.21 -11.83
CA LEU A 57 -2.13 5.36 -11.31
C LEU A 57 -2.40 4.21 -10.34
N LEU A 58 -2.72 4.53 -9.08
CA LEU A 58 -3.14 3.55 -8.09
C LEU A 58 -4.66 3.52 -7.98
N ARG A 59 -5.25 2.33 -8.07
CA ARG A 59 -6.69 2.11 -7.87
C ARG A 59 -6.88 1.09 -6.77
N VAL A 60 -7.65 1.44 -5.74
CA VAL A 60 -8.03 0.54 -4.65
C VAL A 60 -9.50 0.22 -4.79
N LEU A 61 -9.81 -1.06 -5.01
CA LEU A 61 -11.17 -1.58 -5.10
C LEU A 61 -11.41 -2.51 -3.92
N THR A 62 -12.32 -2.13 -3.03
CA THR A 62 -12.72 -2.95 -1.88
C THR A 62 -14.11 -3.52 -2.10
N GLU A 63 -14.37 -4.70 -1.56
CA GLU A 63 -15.74 -5.18 -1.40
C GLU A 63 -16.50 -4.20 -0.48
N LYS A 64 -17.81 -4.06 -0.69
CA LYS A 64 -18.64 -3.21 0.18
C LYS A 64 -18.51 -3.72 1.61
N ALA A 65 -18.47 -2.78 2.57
CA ALA A 65 -18.43 -3.13 3.98
C ALA A 65 -19.60 -4.07 4.30
N ASN A 66 -19.31 -5.20 4.96
CA ASN A 66 -20.35 -6.08 5.47
C ASN A 66 -20.95 -5.45 6.73
N ILE A 67 -21.87 -4.49 6.56
CA ILE A 67 -22.76 -3.97 7.60
C ILE A 67 -23.81 -5.04 7.92
N THR A 68 -23.39 -6.17 8.48
CA THR A 68 -24.32 -7.04 9.21
C THR A 68 -24.50 -6.40 10.58
N THR A 69 -25.65 -5.75 10.78
CA THR A 69 -26.10 -5.20 12.06
C THR A 69 -26.59 -6.32 12.97
#